data_AF-A0A2E2TEX4-F1
#
_entry.id   AF-A0A2E2TEX4-F1
#
_cell.length_a   1.000
_cell.length_b   1.000
_cell.length_c   1.000
_cell.angle_alpha   90.00
_cell.angle_beta   90.00
_cell.angle_gamma   90.00
#
_symmetry.space_group_name_H-M   'P 1'
#
loop_
_entity.id
_entity.type
_entity.pdbx_description
1 polymer ?
#
loop_
_entity_poly.entity_id
_entity_poly.type
_entity_poly.pdbx_seq_one_letter_code
_entity_poly.pdbx_strand_id
1 'polypeptide(L)'
;MRILSITAALLIAVGISSLSAQDKKAKKSPMKTTEATIGESEVTITYSSPSVKGRTIFGDLVAMDKIWRTGANEATTIESSGDIMVGGKSLKAGKYSIFTIPAEDKWTVIINSVSDQWGAYKYDESKVYLG
;
A
#
# COMPACT_ATOMS: atom_id res chain seq x y z
N MET A 1 22.08 -9.10 78.90
CA MET A 1 21.69 -7.68 79.03
C MET A 1 21.00 -7.29 77.73
N ARG A 2 19.78 -6.74 77.84
CA ARG A 2 18.89 -6.07 76.86
C ARG A 2 19.58 -5.69 75.53
N ILE A 3 18.96 -5.66 74.34
CA ILE A 3 17.67 -5.05 73.97
C ILE A 3 17.25 -5.59 72.59
N LEU A 4 15.93 -5.78 72.39
CA LEU A 4 15.20 -5.85 71.12
C LEU A 4 15.71 -4.86 70.05
N SER A 5 15.58 -5.21 68.77
CA SER A 5 15.00 -4.30 67.75
C SER A 5 14.60 -5.07 66.48
N ILE A 6 13.29 -5.25 66.35
CA ILE A 6 12.59 -5.61 65.11
C ILE A 6 12.61 -4.36 64.22
N THR A 7 13.14 -4.50 63.00
CA THR A 7 12.94 -3.54 61.90
C THR A 7 12.85 -4.38 60.64
N ALA A 8 11.67 -4.82 60.21
CA ALA A 8 10.61 -4.06 59.54
C ALA A 8 11.00 -3.53 58.15
N ALA A 9 10.17 -3.91 57.17
CA ALA A 9 9.97 -3.29 55.86
C ALA A 9 10.95 -3.63 54.73
N LEU A 10 10.71 -4.81 54.14
CA LEU A 10 10.37 -4.98 52.72
C LEU A 10 10.75 -3.81 51.79
N LEU A 11 11.93 -3.91 51.17
CA LEU A 11 12.32 -3.10 50.02
C LEU A 11 11.44 -3.48 48.81
N ILE A 12 10.38 -2.71 48.57
CA ILE A 12 9.57 -2.79 47.36
C ILE A 12 10.43 -2.25 46.22
N ALA A 13 10.93 -3.15 45.37
CA ALA A 13 11.53 -2.81 44.09
C ALA A 13 10.44 -2.28 43.15
N VAL A 14 10.22 -0.95 43.14
CA VAL A 14 9.42 -0.30 42.11
C VAL A 14 10.26 -0.23 40.84
N GLY A 15 10.23 -1.30 40.06
CA GLY A 15 10.75 -1.31 38.69
C GLY A 15 9.86 -0.44 37.81
N ILE A 16 10.25 0.82 37.62
CA ILE A 16 9.66 1.70 36.60
C ILE A 16 10.05 1.10 35.26
N SER A 17 9.17 0.28 34.69
CA SER A 17 9.30 -0.20 33.33
C SER A 17 8.98 0.99 32.43
N SER A 18 10.01 1.65 31.91
CA SER A 18 9.88 2.60 30.83
C SER A 18 9.31 1.85 29.62
N LEU A 19 7.99 1.91 29.43
CA LEU A 19 7.38 1.59 28.15
C LEU A 19 7.92 2.61 27.15
N SER A 20 9.02 2.29 26.50
CA SER A 20 9.41 2.96 25.26
C SER A 20 8.35 2.58 24.23
N ALA A 21 7.33 3.42 24.10
CA ALA A 21 6.49 3.43 22.92
C ALA A 21 7.43 3.68 21.73
N GLN A 22 7.79 2.63 21.00
CA GLN A 22 8.49 2.79 19.74
C GLN A 22 7.57 3.58 18.81
N ASP A 23 7.88 4.85 18.60
CA ASP A 23 7.29 5.67 17.56
C ASP A 23 7.50 4.95 16.22
N LYS A 24 6.48 4.22 15.76
CA LYS A 24 6.46 3.64 14.43
C LYS A 24 6.57 4.79 13.44
N LYS A 25 7.78 5.06 12.94
CA LYS A 25 8.02 6.06 11.89
C LYS A 25 6.98 5.86 10.79
N ALA A 26 6.23 6.92 10.48
CA ALA A 26 5.25 6.90 9.40
C ALA A 26 5.93 6.44 8.10
N LYS A 27 5.31 5.48 7.40
CA LYS A 27 5.82 5.00 6.11
C LYS A 27 5.96 6.17 5.14
N LYS A 28 7.08 6.25 4.40
CA LYS A 28 7.36 7.32 3.43
C LYS A 28 6.29 7.44 2.32
N SER A 29 5.68 6.30 1.98
CA SER A 29 4.52 6.20 1.09
C SER A 29 3.42 5.49 1.88
N PRO A 30 2.53 6.22 2.56
CA PRO A 30 1.44 5.61 3.29
C PRO A 30 0.46 4.96 2.31
N MET A 31 -0.12 3.83 2.72
CA MET A 31 -1.22 3.20 2.00
C MET A 31 -2.47 4.06 2.16
N LYS A 32 -3.16 4.30 1.04
CA LYS A 32 -4.41 5.03 0.98
C LYS A 32 -5.44 4.24 0.18
N THR A 33 -6.70 4.56 0.43
CA THR A 33 -7.84 3.95 -0.22
C THR A 33 -8.77 5.05 -0.73
N THR A 34 -9.42 4.80 -1.87
CA THR A 34 -10.48 5.64 -2.41
C THR A 34 -11.61 4.73 -2.87
N GLU A 35 -12.83 5.06 -2.46
CA GLU A 35 -14.01 4.25 -2.68
C GLU A 35 -15.01 5.04 -3.52
N ALA A 36 -15.72 4.33 -4.40
CA ALA A 36 -16.78 4.89 -5.23
C ALA A 36 -17.83 3.83 -5.52
N THR A 37 -19.04 4.26 -5.83
CA THR A 37 -20.11 3.39 -6.31
C THR A 37 -20.34 3.63 -7.80
N ILE A 38 -20.31 2.58 -8.62
CA ILE A 38 -20.60 2.59 -10.05
C ILE A 38 -21.84 1.73 -10.28
N GLY A 39 -22.98 2.37 -10.56
CA GLY A 39 -24.27 1.67 -10.59
C GLY A 39 -24.58 1.11 -9.20
N GLU A 40 -24.68 -0.22 -9.09
CA GLU A 40 -24.88 -0.95 -7.82
C GLU A 40 -23.57 -1.55 -7.27
N SER A 41 -22.46 -1.39 -7.99
CA SER A 41 -21.16 -1.98 -7.62
C SER A 41 -20.35 -0.99 -6.79
N GLU A 42 -19.85 -1.44 -5.64
CA GLU A 42 -18.84 -0.73 -4.86
C GLU A 42 -17.46 -1.01 -5.49
N VAL A 43 -16.64 0.02 -5.59
CA VAL A 43 -15.31 -0.03 -6.17
C VAL A 43 -14.32 0.62 -5.22
N THR A 44 -13.27 -0.12 -4.88
CA THR A 44 -12.22 0.30 -3.96
C THR A 44 -10.88 0.29 -4.67
N ILE A 45 -10.22 1.44 -4.71
CA ILE A 45 -8.85 1.56 -5.20
C ILE A 45 -7.92 1.74 -4.00
N THR A 46 -6.99 0.80 -3.83
CA THR A 46 -5.96 0.88 -2.78
C THR A 46 -4.59 1.12 -3.41
N TYR A 47 -3.88 2.14 -2.96
CA TYR A 47 -2.59 2.54 -3.52
C TYR A 47 -1.64 3.04 -2.43
N SER A 48 -0.36 2.78 -2.62
CA SER A 48 0.70 3.37 -1.80
C SER A 48 1.02 4.76 -2.37
N SER A 49 0.78 5.82 -1.58
CA SER A 49 0.75 7.24 -2.02
C SER A 49 2.12 7.94 -1.84
N PRO A 50 3.02 7.96 -2.85
CA PRO A 50 4.29 8.67 -2.72
C PRO A 50 4.12 10.18 -2.77
N SER A 51 5.01 10.91 -2.09
CA SER A 51 5.21 12.34 -2.32
C SER A 51 6.37 12.57 -3.30
N VAL A 52 6.28 13.62 -4.13
CA VAL A 52 7.31 13.97 -5.12
C VAL A 52 8.66 14.24 -4.45
N LYS A 53 8.66 14.99 -3.34
CA LYS A 53 9.86 15.34 -2.55
C LYS A 53 10.98 15.98 -3.37
N GLY A 54 10.61 16.88 -4.30
CA GLY A 54 11.56 17.63 -5.14
C GLY A 54 12.30 16.80 -6.19
N ARG A 55 11.89 15.55 -6.43
CA ARG A 55 12.49 14.66 -7.43
C ARG A 55 11.79 14.80 -8.78
N THR A 56 12.55 14.62 -9.85
CA THR A 56 11.98 14.32 -11.17
C THR A 56 11.32 12.95 -11.11
N ILE A 57 10.05 12.86 -11.49
CA ILE A 57 9.28 11.60 -11.38
C ILE A 57 9.40 10.79 -12.66
N PHE A 58 8.91 11.33 -13.77
CA PHE A 58 8.94 10.65 -15.06
C PHE A 58 10.27 10.92 -15.76
N GLY A 59 10.89 9.87 -16.30
CA GLY A 59 12.22 9.91 -16.90
C GLY A 59 13.39 9.73 -15.91
N ASP A 60 13.12 9.66 -14.60
CA ASP A 60 14.13 9.36 -13.57
C ASP A 60 13.62 8.25 -12.63
N LEU A 61 12.74 8.58 -11.69
CA LEU A 61 12.21 7.61 -10.73
C LEU A 61 11.28 6.57 -11.36
N VAL A 62 10.49 7.00 -12.35
CA VAL A 62 9.60 6.20 -13.18
C VAL A 62 10.13 6.29 -14.60
N ALA A 63 10.67 5.19 -15.11
CA ALA A 63 11.14 5.10 -16.47
C ALA A 63 9.96 5.23 -17.46
N MET A 64 10.15 6.05 -18.49
CA MET A 64 9.23 6.13 -19.62
C MET A 64 9.27 4.83 -20.43
N ASP A 65 8.17 4.48 -21.07
CA ASP A 65 8.00 3.30 -21.92
C ASP A 65 8.28 1.96 -21.20
N LYS A 66 8.16 1.97 -19.87
CA LYS A 66 8.34 0.80 -19.01
C LYS A 66 7.17 0.60 -18.07
N ILE A 67 6.93 -0.65 -17.72
CA ILE A 67 5.87 -1.01 -16.77
C ILE A 67 6.13 -0.39 -15.40
N TRP A 68 5.10 0.23 -14.85
CA TRP A 68 5.09 0.86 -13.54
C TRP A 68 3.87 0.40 -12.76
N ARG A 69 4.05 0.16 -11.47
CA ARG A 69 3.01 -0.26 -10.52
C ARG A 69 1.99 0.81 -10.13
N THR A 70 2.02 1.96 -10.83
CA THR A 70 1.09 3.08 -10.63
C THR A 70 1.01 3.54 -9.17
N GLY A 71 2.17 3.65 -8.51
CA GLY A 71 2.29 3.90 -7.08
C GLY A 71 3.71 3.66 -6.56
N ALA A 72 3.85 3.51 -5.25
CA ALA A 72 5.10 3.14 -4.58
C ALA A 72 4.96 1.81 -3.84
N ASN A 73 6.06 1.12 -3.53
CA ASN A 73 6.06 -0.17 -2.82
C ASN A 73 5.09 -1.20 -3.42
N GLU A 74 3.94 -1.45 -2.81
CA GLU A 74 2.86 -2.32 -3.30
C GLU A 74 2.20 -1.78 -4.59
N ALA A 75 1.79 -2.69 -5.48
CA ALA A 75 1.04 -2.32 -6.67
C ALA A 75 -0.33 -1.75 -6.29
N THR A 76 -0.77 -0.74 -7.04
CA THR A 76 -2.12 -0.22 -6.90
C THR A 76 -3.12 -1.31 -7.26
N THR A 77 -4.19 -1.44 -6.48
CA THR A 77 -5.24 -2.45 -6.71
C THR A 77 -6.58 -1.78 -6.93
N ILE A 78 -7.41 -2.44 -7.72
CA ILE A 78 -8.83 -2.15 -7.88
C ILE A 78 -9.62 -3.39 -7.47
N GLU A 79 -10.60 -3.18 -6.61
CA GLU A 79 -11.52 -4.22 -6.15
C GLU A 79 -12.93 -3.75 -6.46
N SER A 80 -13.77 -4.62 -7.02
CA SER A 80 -15.19 -4.31 -7.22
C SER A 80 -16.08 -5.44 -6.75
N SER A 81 -17.20 -5.07 -6.11
CA SER A 81 -18.22 -6.00 -5.64
C SER A 81 -19.09 -6.57 -6.77
N GLY A 82 -19.07 -5.94 -7.95
CA GLY A 82 -19.84 -6.35 -9.12
C GLY A 82 -19.06 -6.17 -10.43
N ASP A 83 -19.68 -6.57 -11.54
CA ASP A 83 -19.10 -6.38 -12.86
C ASP A 83 -19.14 -4.89 -13.25
N ILE A 84 -18.00 -4.34 -13.66
CA ILE A 84 -17.87 -2.93 -14.06
C ILE A 84 -17.29 -2.80 -15.47
N MET A 85 -17.36 -1.61 -16.05
CA MET A 85 -16.74 -1.29 -17.34
C MET A 85 -15.45 -0.49 -17.13
N VAL A 86 -14.34 -0.95 -17.70
CA VAL A 86 -13.04 -0.27 -17.68
C VAL A 86 -12.51 -0.18 -19.11
N GLY A 87 -12.30 1.04 -19.61
CA GLY A 87 -11.78 1.26 -20.97
C GLY A 87 -12.66 0.65 -22.07
N GLY A 88 -13.98 0.61 -21.89
CA GLY A 88 -14.92 0.01 -22.83
C GLY A 88 -14.99 -1.53 -22.81
N LYS A 89 -14.25 -2.18 -21.91
CA LYS A 89 -14.27 -3.64 -21.70
C LYS A 89 -14.90 -3.97 -20.34
N SER A 90 -15.58 -5.12 -20.25
CA SER A 90 -16.14 -5.60 -18.98
C SER A 90 -15.01 -6.17 -18.10
N LEU A 91 -14.99 -5.73 -16.84
CA LEU A 91 -14.17 -6.26 -15.77
C LEU A 91 -15.09 -6.97 -14.79
N LYS A 92 -14.84 -8.27 -14.58
CA LYS A 92 -15.63 -9.05 -13.62
C LYS A 92 -15.41 -8.58 -12.19
N ALA A 93 -16.40 -8.81 -11.34
CA ALA A 93 -16.26 -8.62 -9.90
C ALA A 93 -15.01 -9.35 -9.38
N GLY A 94 -14.27 -8.70 -8.48
CA GLY A 94 -13.03 -9.23 -7.95
C GLY A 94 -11.97 -8.16 -7.72
N LYS A 95 -10.76 -8.62 -7.40
CA LYS A 95 -9.60 -7.78 -7.06
C LYS A 95 -8.49 -7.98 -8.07
N TYR A 96 -7.95 -6.88 -8.57
CA TYR A 96 -6.95 -6.83 -9.63
C TYR A 96 -5.85 -5.84 -9.26
N SER A 97 -4.66 -6.02 -9.83
CA SER A 97 -3.61 -5.00 -9.78
C SER A 97 -3.66 -4.10 -11.02
N ILE A 98 -3.24 -2.85 -10.85
CA ILE A 98 -3.15 -1.84 -11.90
C ILE A 98 -1.69 -1.53 -12.16
N PHE A 99 -1.29 -1.73 -13.41
CA PHE A 99 -0.02 -1.25 -13.94
C PHE A 99 -0.25 -0.19 -15.01
N THR A 100 0.77 0.63 -15.23
CA THR A 100 0.77 1.65 -16.27
C THR A 100 2.09 1.59 -17.04
N ILE A 101 2.04 1.92 -18.33
CA ILE A 101 3.22 2.23 -19.12
C ILE A 101 3.10 3.70 -19.50
N PRO A 102 3.86 4.60 -18.85
CA PRO A 102 3.85 6.02 -19.19
C PRO A 102 4.63 6.24 -20.48
N ALA A 103 4.04 6.98 -21.41
CA ALA A 103 4.72 7.50 -22.60
C ALA A 103 4.39 8.99 -22.74
N GLU A 104 5.13 9.71 -23.60
CA GLU A 104 4.95 11.15 -23.78
C GLU A 104 3.54 11.50 -24.27
N ASP A 105 3.04 10.76 -25.26
CA ASP A 105 1.74 11.06 -25.89
C ASP A 105 0.57 10.29 -25.26
N LYS A 106 0.79 9.01 -24.92
CA LYS A 106 -0.29 8.13 -24.46
C LYS A 106 0.17 7.17 -23.40
N TRP A 107 -0.59 7.10 -22.32
CA TRP A 107 -0.39 6.11 -21.28
C TRP A 107 -1.20 4.86 -21.55
N THR A 108 -0.60 3.71 -21.32
CA THR A 108 -1.31 2.42 -21.31
C THR A 108 -1.65 2.06 -19.87
N VAL A 109 -2.91 1.74 -19.60
CA VAL A 109 -3.37 1.23 -18.31
C VAL A 109 -3.63 -0.26 -18.46
N ILE A 110 -3.09 -1.05 -17.55
CA ILE A 110 -3.11 -2.51 -17.58
C ILE A 110 -3.76 -3.01 -16.30
N ILE A 111 -4.77 -3.87 -16.44
CA ILE A 111 -5.40 -4.59 -15.33
C ILE A 111 -4.86 -6.02 -15.34
N ASN A 112 -4.30 -6.47 -14.23
CA ASN A 112 -3.69 -7.79 -14.09
C ASN A 112 -4.40 -8.60 -12.99
N SER A 113 -4.63 -9.89 -13.25
CA SER A 113 -5.40 -10.77 -12.35
C SER A 113 -4.68 -11.10 -11.03
N VAL A 114 -3.38 -10.83 -10.92
CA VAL A 114 -2.61 -11.05 -9.69
C VAL A 114 -2.60 -9.76 -8.88
N SER A 115 -3.44 -9.66 -7.85
CA SER A 115 -3.65 -8.42 -7.10
C SER A 115 -2.56 -8.09 -6.07
N ASP A 116 -1.97 -9.10 -5.42
CA ASP A 116 -0.97 -8.88 -4.37
C ASP A 116 0.45 -8.93 -4.94
N GLN A 117 0.99 -7.75 -5.26
CA GLN A 117 2.34 -7.62 -5.79
C GLN A 117 3.09 -6.46 -5.15
N TRP A 118 4.34 -6.70 -4.79
CA TRP A 118 5.29 -5.65 -4.43
C TRP A 118 6.13 -5.28 -5.66
N GLY A 119 6.20 -3.99 -5.97
CA GLY A 119 6.87 -3.53 -7.17
C GLY A 119 6.11 -3.88 -8.46
N ALA A 120 6.84 -3.93 -9.57
CA ALA A 120 6.40 -4.56 -10.82
C ALA A 120 7.22 -5.82 -11.14
N TYR A 121 7.96 -6.35 -10.16
CA TYR A 121 8.91 -7.46 -10.37
C TYR A 121 8.23 -8.80 -10.64
N LYS A 122 7.00 -8.98 -10.14
CA LYS A 122 6.16 -10.15 -10.37
C LYS A 122 5.14 -9.92 -11.49
N TYR A 123 5.29 -8.84 -12.25
CA TYR A 123 4.45 -8.60 -13.41
C TYR A 123 4.66 -9.73 -14.41
N ASP A 124 3.54 -10.31 -14.84
CA ASP A 124 3.49 -11.37 -15.83
C ASP A 124 2.48 -10.94 -16.90
N GLU A 125 2.97 -10.74 -18.12
CA GLU A 125 2.17 -10.32 -19.28
C GLU A 125 1.06 -11.33 -19.59
N SER A 126 1.25 -12.62 -19.27
CA SER A 126 0.21 -13.64 -19.47
C SER A 126 -0.98 -13.50 -18.50
N LYS A 127 -0.84 -12.66 -17.47
CA LYS A 127 -1.89 -12.38 -16.48
C LYS A 127 -2.61 -11.05 -16.74
N VAL A 128 -2.31 -10.40 -17.87
CA VAL A 128 -3.04 -9.22 -18.32
C VAL A 128 -4.48 -9.60 -18.61
N TYR A 129 -5.39 -9.02 -17.84
CA TYR A 129 -6.81 -9.14 -18.03
C TYR A 129 -7.31 -8.10 -19.04
N LEU A 130 -6.86 -6.85 -18.91
CA LEU A 130 -7.16 -5.75 -19.85
C LEU A 130 -5.90 -4.92 -20.08
N GLY A 131 -5.70 -4.48 -21.33
CA GLY A 131 -4.68 -3.54 -21.79
C GLY A 131 -5.11 -2.87 -23.07
#